data_AF-A0A6A6TJS1-F1
#
_entry.id   AF-A0A6A6TJS1-F1
#
_cell.length_a   1.000
_cell.length_b   1.000
_cell.length_c   1.000
_cell.angle_alpha   90.00
_cell.angle_beta   90.00
_cell.angle_gamma   90.00
#
_symmetry.space_group_name_H-M   'P 1'
#
loop_
_entity.id
_entity.type
_entity.pdbx_description
1 polymer ?
#
loop_
_entity_poly.entity_id
_entity_poly.type
_entity_poly.pdbx_seq_one_letter_code
_entity_poly.pdbx_strand_id
1 'polypeptide(L)'
;EIAGVVVTHGTDTLEETAFFLQSTVNSSKPVICVGAMRPATALSADGPLNLLQAVTLAASPAGVDRGTMIVLNDRIGSAFYTTKNNANTLDTFFSTEAGQLGVFINQVPYFFWPPASPTGLVSFNISTVSALAHVDILYAHQDMDAYLFNASYAAGAEGIVYAGVGAGGMSATASLAAEELYNATGIPIVASHRSSD
;
A
#
# COMPACT_ATOMS: atom_id res chain seq x y z
N GLU A 1 -14.11 -22.12 13.95
CA GLU A 1 -12.94 -21.86 13.08
C GLU A 1 -13.18 -20.62 12.23
N ILE A 2 -12.17 -19.77 12.06
CA ILE A 2 -12.21 -18.53 11.25
C ILE A 2 -11.69 -18.84 9.84
N ALA A 3 -12.44 -18.48 8.78
CA ALA A 3 -12.07 -18.76 7.38
C ALA A 3 -11.10 -17.70 6.79
N GLY A 4 -11.31 -16.42 7.13
CA GLY A 4 -10.53 -15.28 6.67
C GLY A 4 -10.95 -14.01 7.41
N VAL A 5 -10.31 -12.88 7.09
CA VAL A 5 -10.60 -11.59 7.71
C VAL A 5 -10.96 -10.57 6.63
N VAL A 6 -11.98 -9.75 6.90
CA VAL A 6 -12.31 -8.57 6.09
C VAL A 6 -12.02 -7.33 6.92
N VAL A 7 -11.26 -6.40 6.35
CA VAL A 7 -10.89 -5.12 6.95
C VAL A 7 -11.59 -4.01 6.16
N THR A 8 -12.61 -3.40 6.76
CA THR A 8 -13.25 -2.20 6.20
C THR A 8 -12.38 -0.99 6.51
N HIS A 9 -11.97 -0.25 5.48
CA HIS A 9 -11.03 0.87 5.59
C HIS A 9 -11.43 2.05 4.69
N GLY A 10 -11.07 3.28 5.08
CA GLY A 10 -11.20 4.45 4.21
C GLY A 10 -10.25 4.35 3.02
N THR A 11 -10.64 4.85 1.84
CA THR A 11 -9.86 4.58 0.62
C THR A 11 -8.56 5.38 0.53
N ASP A 12 -8.40 6.45 1.28
CA ASP A 12 -7.25 7.36 1.10
C ASP A 12 -5.89 6.74 1.45
N THR A 13 -5.84 5.86 2.45
CA THR A 13 -4.60 5.20 2.91
C THR A 13 -4.78 3.68 3.01
N LEU A 14 -5.75 3.14 2.25
CA LEU A 14 -6.06 1.71 2.24
C LEU A 14 -4.85 0.89 1.77
N GLU A 15 -4.15 1.35 0.74
CA GLU A 15 -2.96 0.69 0.20
C GLU A 15 -1.82 0.58 1.22
N GLU A 16 -1.59 1.60 2.04
CA GLU A 16 -0.55 1.59 3.08
C GLU A 16 -0.87 0.54 4.15
N THR A 17 -2.12 0.53 4.63
CA THR A 17 -2.57 -0.45 5.63
C THR A 17 -2.54 -1.87 5.07
N ALA A 18 -2.96 -2.05 3.82
CA ALA A 18 -2.93 -3.35 3.15
C ALA A 18 -1.49 -3.85 2.97
N PHE A 19 -0.57 -2.98 2.55
CA PHE A 19 0.86 -3.31 2.43
C PHE A 19 1.48 -3.69 3.78
N PHE A 20 1.12 -2.96 4.85
CA PHE A 20 1.54 -3.29 6.20
C PHE A 20 1.04 -4.68 6.63
N LEU A 21 -0.23 -4.99 6.39
CA LEU A 21 -0.82 -6.30 6.69
C LEU A 21 -0.16 -7.42 5.86
N GLN A 22 0.11 -7.17 4.58
CA GLN A 22 0.83 -8.10 3.70
C GLN A 22 2.21 -8.45 4.24
N SER A 23 2.88 -7.49 4.88
CA SER A 23 4.23 -7.65 5.40
C SER A 23 4.27 -8.17 6.85
N THR A 24 3.15 -8.15 7.58
CA THR A 24 3.13 -8.48 9.02
C THR A 24 2.25 -9.69 9.37
N VAL A 25 1.26 -10.02 8.54
CA VAL A 25 0.38 -11.18 8.74
C VAL A 25 1.00 -12.42 8.09
N ASN A 26 1.43 -13.37 8.92
CA ASN A 26 1.91 -14.67 8.47
C ASN A 26 0.81 -15.74 8.57
N SER A 27 -0.11 -15.75 7.60
CA SER A 27 -1.21 -16.72 7.53
C SER A 27 -1.52 -17.09 6.07
N SER A 28 -1.93 -18.35 5.85
CA SER A 28 -2.48 -18.81 4.57
C SER A 28 -3.93 -18.35 4.36
N LYS A 29 -4.62 -17.93 5.43
CA LYS A 29 -6.00 -17.46 5.35
C LYS A 29 -6.03 -16.07 4.71
N PRO A 30 -7.02 -15.78 3.84
CA PRO A 30 -7.11 -14.49 3.17
C PRO A 30 -7.38 -13.34 4.15
N VAL A 31 -6.69 -12.23 3.93
CA VAL A 31 -7.00 -10.92 4.53
C VAL A 31 -7.48 -10.01 3.40
N ILE A 32 -8.71 -9.54 3.46
CA ILE A 32 -9.32 -8.72 2.41
C ILE A 32 -9.56 -7.30 2.92
N CYS A 33 -8.81 -6.35 2.39
CA CYS A 33 -9.05 -4.93 2.62
C CYS A 33 -10.11 -4.42 1.62
N VAL A 34 -11.09 -3.68 2.12
CA VAL A 34 -12.23 -3.19 1.34
C VAL A 34 -12.63 -1.79 1.78
N GLY A 35 -13.02 -0.96 0.82
CA GLY A 35 -13.53 0.38 1.07
C GLY A 35 -14.69 0.74 0.13
N ALA A 36 -15.05 2.01 0.13
CA ALA A 36 -16.03 2.58 -0.79
C ALA A 36 -15.55 3.96 -1.23
N MET A 37 -15.64 4.24 -2.53
CA MET A 37 -15.33 5.56 -3.08
C MET A 37 -16.48 6.55 -2.89
N ARG A 38 -17.72 6.07 -2.76
CA ARG A 38 -18.90 6.89 -2.47
C ARG A 38 -19.38 6.67 -1.03
N PRO A 39 -19.89 7.72 -0.35
CA PRO A 39 -20.52 7.56 0.95
C PRO A 39 -21.77 6.67 0.84
N ALA A 40 -22.13 5.99 1.93
CA ALA A 40 -23.25 5.05 1.96
C ALA A 40 -24.62 5.68 1.62
N THR A 41 -24.75 7.00 1.75
CA THR A 41 -25.96 7.78 1.42
C THR A 41 -26.02 8.23 -0.04
N ALA A 42 -24.97 8.01 -0.84
CA ALA A 42 -24.94 8.42 -2.24
C ALA A 42 -25.86 7.52 -3.10
N LEU A 43 -26.39 8.10 -4.18
CA LEU A 43 -26.98 7.30 -5.24
C LEU A 43 -25.90 6.39 -5.83
N SER A 44 -26.24 5.11 -5.98
CA SER A 44 -25.32 4.08 -6.48
C SER A 44 -24.02 4.01 -5.68
N ALA A 45 -24.13 3.99 -4.34
CA ALA A 45 -23.01 3.70 -3.45
C ALA A 45 -22.41 2.32 -3.76
N ASP A 46 -21.08 2.24 -3.82
CA ASP A 46 -20.31 1.05 -4.17
C ASP A 46 -20.00 0.14 -2.96
N GLY A 47 -20.02 0.71 -1.76
CA GLY A 47 -19.70 -0.01 -0.51
C GLY A 47 -20.46 -1.32 -0.28
N PRO A 48 -21.79 -1.39 -0.49
CA PRO A 48 -22.53 -2.64 -0.28
C PRO A 48 -22.04 -3.81 -1.14
N LEU A 49 -21.74 -3.56 -2.42
CA LEU A 49 -21.26 -4.59 -3.33
C LEU A 49 -19.81 -4.96 -3.05
N ASN A 50 -18.94 -3.96 -2.82
CA ASN A 50 -17.54 -4.19 -2.45
C ASN A 50 -17.46 -5.06 -1.18
N LEU A 51 -18.29 -4.78 -0.16
CA LEU A 51 -18.30 -5.55 1.09
C LEU A 51 -18.78 -6.99 0.87
N LEU A 52 -19.84 -7.20 0.08
CA LEU A 52 -20.31 -8.54 -0.27
C LEU A 52 -19.20 -9.36 -0.93
N GLN A 53 -18.48 -8.76 -1.87
CA GLN A 53 -17.37 -9.40 -2.56
C GLN A 53 -16.21 -9.71 -1.62
N ALA A 54 -15.84 -8.78 -0.75
CA ALA A 54 -14.79 -8.99 0.23
C ALA A 54 -15.08 -10.18 1.16
N VAL A 55 -16.31 -10.26 1.68
CA VAL A 55 -16.76 -11.39 2.51
C VAL A 55 -16.79 -12.69 1.71
N THR A 56 -17.27 -12.64 0.46
CA THR A 56 -17.32 -13.81 -0.43
C THR A 56 -15.93 -14.37 -0.69
N LEU A 57 -14.93 -13.52 -0.96
CA LEU A 57 -13.56 -13.94 -1.18
C LEU A 57 -12.88 -14.40 0.12
N ALA A 58 -13.12 -13.73 1.25
CA ALA A 58 -12.58 -14.16 2.55
C ALA A 58 -13.05 -15.56 2.97
N ALA A 59 -14.25 -15.97 2.53
CA ALA A 59 -14.79 -17.30 2.77
C ALA A 59 -14.46 -18.33 1.66
N SER A 60 -13.85 -17.89 0.55
CA SER A 60 -13.58 -18.75 -0.60
C SER A 60 -12.26 -19.49 -0.46
N PRO A 61 -12.22 -20.82 -0.74
CA PRO A 61 -10.96 -21.56 -0.84
C PRO A 61 -10.00 -20.96 -1.89
N ALA A 62 -10.52 -20.25 -2.91
CA ALA A 62 -9.69 -19.62 -3.93
C ALA A 62 -8.84 -18.46 -3.39
N GLY A 63 -9.18 -17.91 -2.22
CA GLY A 63 -8.42 -16.84 -1.57
C GLY A 63 -7.23 -17.31 -0.73
N VAL A 64 -7.09 -18.62 -0.50
CA VAL A 64 -6.01 -19.20 0.32
C VAL A 64 -4.65 -19.01 -0.36
N ASP A 65 -3.62 -18.75 0.46
CA ASP A 65 -2.22 -18.57 0.05
C ASP A 65 -1.97 -17.39 -0.91
N ARG A 66 -2.86 -16.38 -0.92
CA ARG A 66 -2.73 -15.18 -1.75
C ARG A 66 -2.35 -13.91 -0.97
N GLY A 67 -2.05 -14.06 0.32
CA GLY A 67 -1.71 -12.94 1.20
C GLY A 67 -2.88 -11.99 1.43
N THR A 68 -2.55 -10.72 1.61
CA THR A 68 -3.52 -9.63 1.75
C THR A 68 -3.93 -9.14 0.36
N MET A 69 -5.23 -8.96 0.15
CA MET A 69 -5.80 -8.52 -1.11
C MET A 69 -6.67 -7.28 -0.90
N ILE A 70 -6.83 -6.48 -1.95
CA ILE A 70 -7.71 -5.31 -1.98
C ILE A 70 -8.88 -5.62 -2.92
N VAL A 71 -10.11 -5.44 -2.45
CA VAL A 71 -11.33 -5.68 -3.25
C VAL A 71 -12.18 -4.42 -3.33
N LEU A 72 -12.22 -3.82 -4.52
CA LEU A 72 -13.12 -2.71 -4.87
C LEU A 72 -13.49 -2.82 -6.35
N ASN A 73 -14.73 -2.44 -6.70
CA ASN A 73 -15.18 -2.31 -8.09
C ASN A 73 -14.98 -3.60 -8.93
N ASP A 74 -15.39 -4.75 -8.40
CA ASP A 74 -15.23 -6.08 -9.02
C ASP A 74 -13.76 -6.51 -9.27
N ARG A 75 -12.76 -5.77 -8.76
CA ARG A 75 -11.33 -6.09 -8.90
C ARG A 75 -10.76 -6.76 -7.66
N ILE A 76 -9.78 -7.63 -7.86
CA ILE A 76 -9.00 -8.25 -6.79
C ILE A 76 -7.53 -7.86 -7.00
N GLY A 77 -7.06 -6.88 -6.22
CA GLY A 77 -5.69 -6.36 -6.27
C GLY A 77 -4.78 -7.02 -5.23
N SER A 78 -3.49 -7.07 -5.53
CA SER A 78 -2.45 -7.42 -4.55
C SER A 78 -2.23 -6.24 -3.60
N ALA A 79 -2.26 -6.47 -2.30
CA ALA A 79 -1.92 -5.44 -1.31
C ALA A 79 -0.47 -4.93 -1.43
N PHE A 80 0.41 -5.69 -2.09
CA PHE A 80 1.80 -5.30 -2.30
C PHE A 80 1.99 -4.31 -3.46
N TYR A 81 1.11 -4.35 -4.46
CA TYR A 81 1.30 -3.64 -5.73
C TYR A 81 0.23 -2.59 -6.05
N THR A 82 -0.95 -2.69 -5.42
CA THR A 82 -2.12 -1.89 -5.78
C THR A 82 -2.11 -0.54 -5.08
N THR A 83 -2.32 0.54 -5.84
CA THR A 83 -2.44 1.92 -5.34
C THR A 83 -3.72 2.58 -5.88
N LYS A 84 -4.18 3.64 -5.21
CA LYS A 84 -5.30 4.50 -5.58
C LYS A 84 -4.85 5.54 -6.61
N ASN A 85 -5.15 5.29 -7.88
CA ASN A 85 -4.74 6.14 -9.00
C ASN A 85 -5.59 7.40 -9.23
N ASN A 86 -6.71 7.56 -8.53
CA ASN A 86 -7.67 8.63 -8.75
C ASN A 86 -8.42 8.96 -7.45
N ALA A 87 -8.60 10.26 -7.22
CA ALA A 87 -9.29 10.74 -6.02
C ALA A 87 -10.79 10.37 -5.98
N ASN A 88 -11.45 10.11 -7.11
CA ASN A 88 -12.92 10.05 -7.20
C ASN A 88 -13.49 8.86 -7.97
N THR A 89 -12.78 8.29 -8.95
CA THR A 89 -13.35 7.21 -9.79
C THR A 89 -13.47 5.90 -9.01
N LEU A 90 -14.54 5.14 -9.29
CA LEU A 90 -14.75 3.84 -8.62
C LEU A 90 -13.64 2.83 -8.97
N ASP A 91 -13.24 2.78 -10.25
CA ASP A 91 -12.16 1.93 -10.75
C ASP A 91 -10.80 2.60 -10.54
N THR A 92 -10.38 2.76 -9.29
CA THR A 92 -9.15 3.50 -8.94
C THR A 92 -8.05 2.66 -8.33
N PHE A 93 -8.36 1.54 -7.70
CA PHE A 93 -7.35 0.68 -7.07
C PHE A 93 -6.77 -0.26 -8.13
N PHE A 94 -5.58 0.07 -8.64
CA PHE A 94 -4.94 -0.70 -9.70
C PHE A 94 -3.41 -0.61 -9.60
N SER A 95 -2.72 -1.70 -9.96
CA SER A 95 -1.27 -1.67 -10.19
C SER A 95 -0.98 -1.62 -11.68
N THR A 96 -0.38 -0.53 -12.16
CA THR A 96 -0.11 -0.32 -13.59
C THR A 96 0.69 -1.47 -14.20
N GLU A 97 1.77 -1.87 -13.53
CA GLU A 97 2.70 -2.88 -14.05
C GLU A 97 2.31 -4.32 -13.65
N ALA A 98 1.99 -4.56 -12.36
CA ALA A 98 1.69 -5.91 -11.89
C ALA A 98 0.25 -6.36 -12.22
N GLY A 99 -0.63 -5.43 -12.55
CA GLY A 99 -2.04 -5.69 -12.85
C GLY A 99 -2.88 -6.13 -11.65
N GLN A 100 -3.99 -6.81 -11.95
CA GLN A 100 -4.94 -7.34 -10.96
C GLN A 100 -4.72 -8.84 -10.79
N LEU A 101 -4.86 -9.37 -9.57
CA LEU A 101 -4.81 -10.82 -9.35
C LEU A 101 -6.01 -11.53 -10.00
N GLY A 102 -7.14 -10.85 -10.07
CA GLY A 102 -8.38 -11.38 -10.59
C GLY A 102 -9.52 -10.36 -10.58
N VAL A 103 -10.72 -10.86 -10.87
CA VAL A 103 -11.96 -10.10 -10.90
C VAL A 103 -13.11 -10.90 -10.31
N PHE A 104 -14.23 -10.26 -10.02
CA PHE A 104 -15.49 -10.93 -9.77
C PHE A 104 -16.30 -11.07 -11.06
N ILE A 105 -16.81 -12.28 -11.32
CA ILE A 105 -17.77 -12.54 -12.40
C ILE A 105 -19.01 -13.14 -11.74
N ASN A 106 -20.16 -12.45 -11.83
CA ASN A 106 -21.39 -12.86 -11.14
C ASN A 106 -21.17 -13.13 -9.64
N GLN A 107 -20.41 -12.25 -8.97
CA GLN A 107 -20.06 -12.36 -7.54
C GLN A 107 -19.22 -13.58 -7.17
N VAL A 108 -18.64 -14.28 -8.15
CA VAL A 108 -17.68 -15.36 -7.94
C VAL A 108 -16.27 -14.84 -8.25
N PRO A 109 -15.28 -14.99 -7.33
CA PRO A 109 -13.91 -14.57 -7.61
C PRO A 109 -13.28 -15.46 -8.68
N TYR A 110 -12.72 -14.83 -9.70
CA TYR A 110 -12.01 -15.44 -10.81
C TYR A 110 -10.58 -14.90 -10.84
N PHE A 111 -9.59 -15.75 -10.55
CA PHE A 111 -8.18 -15.40 -10.57
C PHE A 111 -7.54 -15.75 -11.91
N PHE A 112 -6.68 -14.85 -12.41
CA PHE A 112 -5.99 -15.06 -13.68
C PHE A 112 -4.79 -16.03 -13.55
N TRP A 113 -4.22 -16.11 -12.35
CA TRP A 113 -3.06 -16.95 -12.05
C TRP A 113 -3.24 -17.73 -10.73
N PRO A 114 -2.52 -18.86 -10.55
CA PRO A 114 -2.41 -19.54 -9.26
C PRO A 114 -1.91 -18.60 -8.14
N PRO A 115 -2.07 -18.97 -6.86
CA PRO A 115 -1.48 -18.19 -5.76
C PRO A 115 0.02 -18.00 -5.95
N ALA A 116 0.49 -16.76 -5.81
CA ALA A 116 1.89 -16.38 -5.98
C ALA A 116 2.23 -15.26 -5.00
N SER A 117 3.45 -15.32 -4.45
CA SER A 117 3.97 -14.26 -3.57
C SER A 117 4.63 -13.15 -4.39
N PRO A 118 4.45 -11.87 -4.02
CA PRO A 118 5.19 -10.76 -4.60
C PRO A 118 6.71 -10.97 -4.52
N THR A 119 7.42 -10.59 -5.58
CA THR A 119 8.90 -10.58 -5.57
C THR A 119 9.40 -9.56 -4.55
N GLY A 120 10.28 -9.97 -3.65
CA GLY A 120 10.87 -9.09 -2.64
C GLY A 120 10.01 -8.88 -1.39
N LEU A 121 8.90 -9.62 -1.24
CA LEU A 121 8.12 -9.60 -0.01
C LEU A 121 8.98 -10.05 1.19
N VAL A 122 9.04 -9.22 2.23
CA VAL A 122 9.65 -9.54 3.52
C VAL A 122 8.55 -9.63 4.57
N SER A 123 8.60 -10.67 5.40
CA SER A 123 7.68 -10.83 6.53
C SER A 123 8.32 -10.36 7.83
N PHE A 124 7.63 -9.49 8.56
CA PHE A 124 8.05 -8.91 9.82
C PHE A 124 7.16 -9.41 10.96
N ASN A 125 7.78 -9.98 12.00
CA ASN A 125 7.06 -10.34 13.22
C ASN A 125 6.98 -9.12 14.15
N ILE A 126 5.78 -8.58 14.32
CA ILE A 126 5.51 -7.41 15.17
C ILE A 126 4.89 -7.75 16.54
N SER A 127 4.82 -9.03 16.92
CA SER A 127 4.15 -9.46 18.17
C SER A 127 4.75 -8.87 19.45
N THR A 128 6.03 -8.49 19.41
CA THR A 128 6.75 -7.86 20.53
C THR A 128 7.01 -6.36 20.32
N VAL A 129 6.53 -5.80 19.21
CA VAL A 129 6.73 -4.39 18.85
C VAL A 129 5.60 -3.57 19.45
N SER A 130 5.95 -2.54 20.23
CA SER A 130 4.97 -1.66 20.89
C SER A 130 4.78 -0.31 20.20
N ALA A 131 5.75 0.11 19.38
CA ALA A 131 5.71 1.30 18.56
C ALA A 131 6.51 1.07 17.27
N LEU A 132 6.08 1.71 16.18
CA LEU A 132 6.82 1.74 14.91
C LEU A 132 7.75 2.96 14.90
N ALA A 133 8.86 2.84 14.16
CA ALA A 133 9.80 3.93 13.95
C ALA A 133 9.10 5.11 13.26
N HIS A 134 9.42 6.34 13.66
CA HIS A 134 8.91 7.53 12.99
C HIS A 134 9.65 7.72 11.65
N VAL A 135 8.92 7.68 10.53
CA VAL A 135 9.50 7.80 9.18
C VAL A 135 8.83 8.94 8.42
N ASP A 136 9.63 9.91 7.99
CA ASP A 136 9.16 11.02 7.17
C ASP A 136 9.28 10.71 5.68
N ILE A 137 8.36 11.25 4.88
CA ILE A 137 8.42 11.20 3.40
C ILE A 137 8.71 12.60 2.86
N LEU A 138 9.86 12.78 2.23
CA LEU A 138 10.25 14.02 1.57
C LEU A 138 9.87 13.98 0.10
N TYR A 139 9.06 14.94 -0.34
CA TYR A 139 8.54 14.99 -1.69
C TYR A 139 9.40 15.89 -2.59
N ALA A 140 10.05 15.31 -3.60
CA ALA A 140 10.91 16.08 -4.48
C ALA A 140 10.11 16.98 -5.43
N HIS A 141 10.61 18.18 -5.67
CA HIS A 141 10.16 19.09 -6.71
C HIS A 141 11.30 20.03 -7.14
N GLN A 142 11.08 20.80 -8.20
CA GLN A 142 12.04 21.84 -8.59
C GLN A 142 12.16 22.86 -7.46
N ASP A 143 13.40 23.18 -7.10
CA ASP A 143 13.71 24.10 -6.01
C ASP A 143 13.21 23.61 -4.63
N MET A 144 13.15 22.29 -4.42
CA MET A 144 12.90 21.75 -3.08
C MET A 144 13.99 22.18 -2.10
N ASP A 145 13.59 22.52 -0.89
CA ASP A 145 14.53 22.93 0.15
C ASP A 145 15.25 21.71 0.73
N ALA A 146 16.57 21.65 0.53
CA ALA A 146 17.41 20.56 1.05
C ALA A 146 17.52 20.61 2.58
N TYR A 147 17.16 21.72 3.23
CA TYR A 147 17.08 21.81 4.69
C TYR A 147 16.06 20.82 5.28
N LEU A 148 15.07 20.37 4.50
CA LEU A 148 14.03 19.44 4.96
C LEU A 148 14.60 18.13 5.51
N PHE A 149 15.74 17.64 5.01
CA PHE A 149 16.41 16.46 5.57
C PHE A 149 16.80 16.67 7.04
N ASN A 150 17.47 17.78 7.32
CA ASN A 150 17.90 18.12 8.67
C ASN A 150 16.71 18.48 9.58
N ALA A 151 15.67 19.10 9.01
CA ALA A 151 14.44 19.40 9.73
C ALA A 151 13.72 18.13 10.19
N SER A 152 13.58 17.14 9.31
CA SER A 152 13.01 15.81 9.64
C SER A 152 13.80 15.12 10.74
N TYR A 153 15.13 15.06 10.62
CA TYR A 153 15.97 14.48 11.67
C TYR A 153 15.82 15.22 13.02
N ALA A 154 15.84 16.56 13.00
CA ALA A 154 15.67 17.37 14.20
C ALA A 154 14.28 17.21 14.84
N ALA A 155 13.25 16.91 14.04
CA ALA A 155 11.91 16.57 14.52
C ALA A 155 11.80 15.15 15.10
N GLY A 156 12.87 14.35 15.03
CA GLY A 156 12.94 13.00 15.59
C GLY A 156 12.57 11.90 14.60
N ALA A 157 12.70 12.12 13.29
CA ALA A 157 12.61 11.04 12.31
C ALA A 157 13.73 10.01 12.57
N GLU A 158 13.36 8.73 12.52
CA GLU A 158 14.24 7.57 12.65
C GLU A 158 14.57 6.94 11.28
N GLY A 159 13.89 7.39 10.23
CA GLY A 159 14.16 7.08 8.84
C GLY A 159 13.53 8.11 7.92
N ILE A 160 14.04 8.20 6.69
CA ILE A 160 13.51 9.13 5.68
C ILE A 160 13.27 8.35 4.38
N VAL A 161 12.08 8.51 3.79
CA VAL A 161 11.81 8.12 2.41
C VAL A 161 11.88 9.37 1.54
N TYR A 162 12.66 9.33 0.48
CA TYR A 162 12.75 10.43 -0.48
C TYR A 162 12.00 10.08 -1.76
N ALA A 163 10.85 10.71 -2.00
CA ALA A 163 10.08 10.56 -3.23
C ALA A 163 10.67 11.44 -4.34
N GLY A 164 11.68 10.91 -5.02
CA GLY A 164 12.48 11.62 -6.02
C GLY A 164 11.75 11.89 -7.34
N VAL A 165 12.41 12.66 -8.22
CA VAL A 165 11.88 12.99 -9.56
C VAL A 165 12.27 11.93 -10.59
N GLY A 166 11.38 11.60 -11.53
CA GLY A 166 11.64 10.56 -12.54
C GLY A 166 11.98 9.23 -11.86
N ALA A 167 13.09 8.60 -12.25
CA ALA A 167 13.57 7.34 -11.67
C ALA A 167 14.19 7.47 -10.25
N GLY A 168 13.64 8.35 -9.40
CA GLY A 168 14.13 8.60 -8.04
C GLY A 168 15.29 9.59 -7.95
N GLY A 169 15.44 10.47 -8.95
CA GLY A 169 16.52 11.45 -9.02
C GLY A 169 16.51 12.48 -7.88
N MET A 170 17.71 12.85 -7.46
CA MET A 170 17.98 13.91 -6.47
C MET A 170 18.66 15.10 -7.14
N SER A 171 18.36 16.33 -6.72
CA SER A 171 19.18 17.49 -7.09
C SER A 171 20.55 17.39 -6.42
N ALA A 172 21.55 18.11 -6.94
CA ALA A 172 22.88 18.14 -6.31
C ALA A 172 22.81 18.63 -4.85
N THR A 173 21.99 19.64 -4.57
CA THR A 173 21.79 20.17 -3.22
C THR A 173 21.11 19.17 -2.29
N ALA A 174 20.06 18.47 -2.74
CA ALA A 174 19.38 17.44 -1.96
C ALA A 174 20.28 16.23 -1.70
N SER A 175 21.05 15.80 -2.71
CA SER A 175 21.98 14.67 -2.59
C SER A 175 23.08 14.99 -1.57
N LEU A 176 23.67 16.18 -1.63
CA LEU A 176 24.68 16.62 -0.67
C LEU A 176 24.11 16.66 0.76
N ALA A 177 22.93 17.26 0.96
CA ALA A 177 22.31 17.32 2.28
C ALA A 177 21.97 15.94 2.86
N ALA A 178 21.44 15.04 2.02
CA ALA A 178 21.16 13.66 2.44
C ALA A 178 22.42 12.89 2.80
N GLU A 179 23.50 13.03 2.02
CA GLU A 179 24.79 12.40 2.28
C GLU A 179 25.45 12.94 3.55
N GLU A 180 25.47 14.26 3.73
CA GLU A 180 25.98 14.91 4.95
C GLU A 180 25.22 14.44 6.20
N LEU A 181 23.88 14.40 6.12
CA LEU A 181 23.04 13.92 7.22
C LEU A 181 23.31 12.45 7.53
N TYR A 182 23.32 11.58 6.52
CA TYR A 182 23.60 10.16 6.69
C TYR A 182 24.99 9.93 7.31
N ASN A 183 26.02 10.61 6.82
CA ASN A 183 27.37 10.48 7.35
C ASN A 183 27.49 10.98 8.80
N ALA A 184 26.71 11.97 9.19
CA ALA A 184 26.73 12.53 10.54
C ALA A 184 25.94 11.70 11.56
N THR A 185 24.83 11.05 11.16
CA THR A 185 23.87 10.45 12.09
C THR A 185 23.62 8.96 11.87
N GLY A 186 23.89 8.45 10.67
CA GLY A 186 23.57 7.08 10.26
C GLY A 186 22.09 6.83 10.00
N ILE A 187 21.23 7.87 9.96
CA ILE A 187 19.79 7.70 9.71
C ILE A 187 19.56 7.04 8.33
N PRO A 188 18.78 5.95 8.23
CA PRO A 188 18.48 5.33 6.95
C PRO A 188 17.66 6.26 6.04
N ILE A 189 18.13 6.45 4.81
CA ILE A 189 17.45 7.21 3.76
C ILE A 189 17.15 6.28 2.59
N VAL A 190 15.87 6.09 2.28
CA VAL A 190 15.41 5.22 1.19
C VAL A 190 14.99 6.07 0.00
N ALA A 191 15.61 5.85 -1.15
CA ALA A 191 15.20 6.46 -2.40
C ALA A 191 13.94 5.77 -2.95
N SER A 192 12.94 6.58 -3.27
CA SER A 192 11.72 6.22 -3.99
C SER A 192 11.50 7.24 -5.11
N HIS A 193 10.36 7.16 -5.80
CA HIS A 193 9.97 8.11 -6.83
C HIS A 193 8.55 8.61 -6.60
N ARG A 194 8.31 9.86 -6.95
CA ARG A 194 6.99 10.48 -6.85
C ARG A 194 6.09 10.18 -8.05
N SER A 195 6.67 9.61 -9.11
CA SER A 195 5.91 9.18 -10.28
C SER A 195 5.20 7.86 -9.96
N SER A 196 4.04 7.66 -10.57
CA SER A 196 3.14 6.53 -10.29
C SER A 196 3.40 5.30 -11.17
N ASP A 197 4.45 5.34 -11.98
CA ASP A 197 4.92 4.26 -12.87
C ASP A 197 5.86 3.28 -12.14
#